data_AF-X6H1B8-F1
#
_entry.id   AF-X6H1B8-F1
#
_cell.length_a   1.000
_cell.length_b   1.000
_cell.length_c   1.000
_cell.angle_alpha   90.00
_cell.angle_beta   90.00
_cell.angle_gamma   90.00
#
_symmetry.space_group_name_H-M   'P 1'
#
loop_
_entity.id
_entity.type
_entity.pdbx_description
1 polymer ?
#
loop_
_entity_poly.entity_id
_entity_poly.type
_entity_poly.pdbx_seq_one_letter_code
_entity_poly.pdbx_strand_id
1 'polypeptide(L)'
;MGFAASLWLHSCIERTFKDLDIEDDAVARWRPFNGKQSIVIDPHRSFGQPIASKYGVPTVALAQAVEAEGFVEKVARLFDVSATAVRDAMKFEESLQSAA
;
A
#
# COMPACT_ATOMS: atom_id res chain seq x y z
N MET A 1 -18.35 20.46 -28.04
CA MET A 1 -17.09 20.19 -27.31
C MET A 1 -17.26 19.53 -25.94
N GLY A 2 -18.44 19.47 -25.32
CA GLY A 2 -18.61 18.88 -23.97
C GLY A 2 -18.71 17.35 -23.90
N PHE A 3 -19.25 16.68 -24.93
CA PHE A 3 -19.45 15.22 -24.91
C PHE A 3 -18.13 14.42 -24.97
N ALA A 4 -17.13 14.92 -25.70
CA ALA A 4 -15.84 14.25 -25.83
C ALA A 4 -15.01 14.32 -24.53
N ALA A 5 -15.07 15.42 -23.79
CA ALA A 5 -14.35 15.58 -22.54
C ALA A 5 -14.91 14.66 -21.43
N SER A 6 -16.23 14.46 -21.38
CA SER A 6 -16.89 13.56 -20.44
C SER A 6 -16.50 12.10 -20.65
N LEU A 7 -16.44 11.62 -21.90
CA LEU A 7 -16.00 10.25 -22.20
C LEU A 7 -14.50 10.06 -21.91
N TRP A 8 -13.69 11.10 -22.13
CA TRP A 8 -12.24 11.04 -21.91
C TRP A 8 -11.89 10.99 -20.42
N LEU A 9 -12.56 11.83 -19.61
CA LEU A 9 -12.41 11.81 -18.16
C LEU A 9 -12.79 10.44 -17.59
N HIS A 10 -13.91 9.86 -18.06
CA HIS A 10 -14.35 8.54 -17.62
C HIS A 10 -13.29 7.45 -17.92
N SER A 11 -12.74 7.44 -19.13
CA SER A 11 -11.67 6.51 -19.53
C SER A 11 -10.37 6.67 -18.72
N CYS A 12 -9.99 7.90 -18.37
CA CYS A 12 -8.81 8.16 -17.55
C CYS A 12 -8.98 7.71 -16.10
N ILE A 13 -10.18 7.94 -15.54
CA ILE A 13 -10.56 7.51 -14.19
C ILE A 13 -10.53 5.98 -14.12
N GLU A 14 -11.28 5.29 -14.98
CA GLU A 14 -11.38 3.81 -14.97
C GLU A 14 -10.03 3.10 -15.13
N ARG A 15 -9.09 3.71 -15.88
CA ARG A 15 -7.77 3.11 -16.12
C ARG A 15 -6.81 3.26 -14.94
N THR A 16 -7.04 4.24 -14.06
CA THR A 16 -6.12 4.62 -12.97
C THR A 16 -6.54 4.06 -11.61
N PHE A 17 -7.83 3.76 -11.40
CA PHE A 17 -8.38 3.37 -10.09
C PHE A 17 -8.51 1.86 -9.82
N LYS A 18 -7.78 1.02 -10.56
CA LYS A 18 -7.88 -0.46 -10.42
C LYS A 18 -7.53 -1.00 -9.03
N ASP A 19 -6.83 -0.21 -8.23
CA ASP A 19 -6.33 -0.61 -6.92
C ASP A 19 -7.16 -0.04 -5.74
N LEU A 20 -8.32 0.57 -6.01
CA LEU A 20 -9.23 1.12 -5.00
C LEU A 20 -10.46 0.21 -4.79
N ASP A 21 -10.80 -0.04 -3.54
CA ASP A 21 -12.13 -0.49 -3.14
C ASP A 21 -12.97 0.76 -2.82
N ILE A 22 -14.12 0.93 -3.48
CA ILE A 22 -15.05 2.05 -3.30
C ILE A 22 -16.32 1.53 -2.61
N GLU A 23 -16.70 2.15 -1.50
CA GLU A 23 -17.95 1.91 -0.76
C GLU A 23 -18.57 3.27 -0.41
N ASP A 24 -19.91 3.40 -0.51
CA ASP A 24 -20.66 4.63 -0.20
C ASP A 24 -20.07 5.93 -0.79
N ASP A 25 -19.73 5.90 -2.09
CA ASP A 25 -19.11 7.00 -2.83
C ASP A 25 -17.75 7.49 -2.28
N ALA A 26 -17.08 6.69 -1.43
CA ALA A 26 -15.77 6.98 -0.87
C ALA A 26 -14.76 5.83 -1.09
N VAL A 27 -13.47 6.15 -1.07
CA VAL A 27 -12.41 5.15 -1.10
C VAL A 27 -12.34 4.46 0.25
N ALA A 28 -12.86 3.24 0.34
CA ALA A 28 -12.85 2.44 1.55
C ALA A 28 -11.45 1.85 1.82
N ARG A 29 -10.73 1.50 0.76
CA ARG A 29 -9.41 0.86 0.85
C ARG A 29 -8.59 1.06 -0.41
N TRP A 30 -7.29 1.25 -0.27
CA TRP A 30 -6.35 1.36 -1.38
C TRP A 30 -5.21 0.33 -1.26
N ARG A 31 -4.84 -0.29 -2.38
CA ARG A 31 -3.69 -1.19 -2.52
C ARG A 31 -2.57 -0.53 -3.32
N PRO A 32 -1.77 0.35 -2.69
CA PRO A 32 -0.86 1.26 -3.41
C PRO A 32 0.36 0.56 -4.04
N PHE A 33 0.56 -0.73 -3.79
CA PHE A 33 1.78 -1.44 -4.16
C PHE A 33 1.59 -2.29 -5.42
N ASN A 34 1.52 -1.64 -6.59
CA ASN A 34 1.45 -2.29 -7.91
C ASN A 34 0.33 -3.35 -8.01
N GLY A 35 -0.86 -3.06 -7.47
CA GLY A 35 -1.99 -3.99 -7.42
C GLY A 35 -1.82 -5.23 -6.51
N LYS A 36 -0.70 -5.36 -5.77
CA LYS A 36 -0.56 -6.43 -4.77
C LYS A 36 -1.42 -6.15 -3.55
N GLN A 37 -1.98 -7.21 -2.98
CA GLN A 37 -2.76 -7.14 -1.74
C GLN A 37 -1.91 -7.11 -0.46
N SER A 38 -0.58 -7.17 -0.56
CA SER A 38 0.32 -7.27 0.58
C SER A 38 0.43 -5.97 1.38
N ILE A 39 0.30 -4.82 0.73
CA ILE A 39 0.26 -3.50 1.37
C ILE A 39 -1.11 -2.87 1.15
N VAL A 40 -1.67 -2.31 2.21
CA VAL A 40 -2.99 -1.68 2.18
C VAL A 40 -2.97 -0.37 2.94
N ILE A 41 -3.75 0.59 2.46
CA ILE A 41 -4.13 1.81 3.17
C ILE A 41 -5.64 1.73 3.40
N ASP A 42 -6.04 1.76 4.67
CA ASP A 42 -7.42 1.59 5.12
C ASP A 42 -7.66 2.58 6.26
N PRO A 43 -8.53 3.60 6.12
CA PRO A 43 -8.75 4.61 7.16
C PRO A 43 -9.15 4.06 8.53
N HIS A 44 -9.78 2.87 8.55
CA HIS A 44 -10.21 2.21 9.79
C HIS A 44 -9.11 1.39 10.46
N ARG A 45 -7.94 1.24 9.82
CA ARG A 45 -6.79 0.50 10.34
C ARG A 45 -5.58 1.40 10.42
N SER A 46 -4.94 1.48 11.58
CA SER A 46 -3.75 2.31 11.79
C SER A 46 -3.92 3.76 11.29
N PHE A 47 -5.15 4.29 11.38
CA PHE A 47 -5.54 5.62 10.92
C PHE A 47 -5.12 5.94 9.46
N GLY A 48 -5.21 4.95 8.57
CA GLY A 48 -4.86 5.12 7.16
C GLY A 48 -3.35 5.11 6.87
N GLN A 49 -2.52 4.71 7.84
CA GLN A 49 -1.12 4.42 7.53
C GLN A 49 -1.01 3.18 6.63
N PRO A 50 -0.04 3.12 5.71
CA PRO A 50 0.23 1.91 4.96
C PRO A 50 0.68 0.78 5.89
N ILE A 51 0.05 -0.39 5.76
CA ILE A 51 0.30 -1.56 6.59
C ILE A 51 0.49 -2.82 5.75
N ALA A 52 1.25 -3.78 6.29
CA ALA A 52 1.25 -5.14 5.81
C ALA A 52 -0.15 -5.76 6.05
N SER A 53 -0.91 -5.93 4.97
CA SER A 53 -2.36 -6.10 4.99
C SER A 53 -2.86 -7.20 5.94
N LYS A 54 -2.24 -8.38 5.90
CA LYS A 54 -2.62 -9.53 6.74
C LYS A 54 -2.29 -9.32 8.22
N TYR A 55 -1.27 -8.52 8.53
CA TYR A 55 -0.68 -8.45 9.88
C TYR A 55 -1.03 -7.14 10.61
N GLY A 56 -1.42 -6.10 9.88
CA GLY A 56 -1.73 -4.80 10.46
C GLY A 56 -0.51 -3.99 10.92
N VAL A 57 0.70 -4.46 10.61
CA VAL A 57 1.95 -3.80 11.00
C VAL A 57 2.29 -2.69 10.01
N PRO A 58 2.59 -1.46 10.45
CA PRO A 58 3.02 -0.37 9.57
C PRO A 58 4.23 -0.74 8.71
N THR A 59 4.20 -0.38 7.43
CA THR A 59 5.30 -0.66 6.48
C THR A 59 6.58 0.04 6.89
N VAL A 60 6.48 1.29 7.34
CA VAL A 60 7.60 2.08 7.86
C VAL A 60 8.29 1.40 9.05
N ALA A 61 7.51 0.80 9.96
CA ALA A 61 8.07 0.10 11.11
C ALA A 61 8.85 -1.15 10.70
N LEU A 62 8.35 -1.90 9.71
CA LEU A 62 9.05 -3.07 9.17
C LEU A 62 10.33 -2.67 8.42
N ALA A 63 10.29 -1.61 7.62
CA ALA A 63 11.45 -1.12 6.88
C ALA A 63 12.56 -0.64 7.83
N GLN A 64 12.23 0.19 8.82
CA GLN A 64 13.16 0.67 9.83
C GLN A 64 13.72 -0.47 10.71
N ALA A 65 12.89 -1.46 11.04
CA ALA A 65 13.37 -2.63 11.76
C ALA A 65 14.41 -3.42 10.94
N VAL A 66 14.27 -3.52 9.61
CA VAL A 66 15.29 -4.18 8.77
C VAL A 66 16.57 -3.37 8.72
N GLU A 67 16.48 -2.03 8.66
CA GLU A 67 17.65 -1.16 8.74
C GLU A 67 18.42 -1.34 10.06
N ALA A 68 17.70 -1.45 11.18
CA ALA A 68 18.30 -1.65 12.50
C ALA A 68 18.84 -3.07 12.73
N GLU A 69 18.11 -4.10 12.27
CA GLU A 69 18.41 -5.51 12.57
C GLU A 69 19.28 -6.20 11.50
N GLY A 70 19.36 -5.62 10.30
CA GLY A 70 20.18 -6.07 9.17
C GLY A 70 19.61 -7.27 8.38
N PHE A 71 18.59 -7.97 8.89
CA PHE A 71 18.08 -9.20 8.26
C PHE A 71 16.55 -9.29 8.24
N VAL A 72 15.99 -9.51 7.05
CA VAL A 72 14.55 -9.68 6.81
C VAL A 72 13.97 -10.83 7.65
N GLU A 73 14.66 -11.98 7.69
CA GLU A 73 14.18 -13.18 8.38
C GLU A 73 14.18 -13.02 9.91
N LYS A 74 14.99 -12.08 10.44
CA LYS A 74 14.99 -11.75 11.86
C LYS A 74 13.79 -10.86 12.18
N VAL A 75 13.57 -9.81 11.40
CA VAL A 75 12.41 -8.91 11.54
C VAL A 75 11.10 -9.65 11.37
N ALA A 76 11.01 -10.55 10.39
CA ALA A 76 9.83 -11.40 10.17
C ALA A 76 9.46 -12.20 11.43
N ARG A 77 10.46 -12.74 12.14
CA ARG A 77 10.24 -13.45 13.41
C ARG A 77 9.88 -12.51 14.55
N LEU A 78 10.53 -11.35 14.66
CA LEU A 78 10.28 -10.37 15.72
C LEU A 78 8.85 -9.83 15.68
N PHE A 79 8.31 -9.61 14.48
CA PHE A 79 6.98 -9.04 14.27
C PHE A 79 5.90 -10.12 14.01
N ASP A 80 6.26 -11.41 14.03
CA ASP A 80 5.38 -12.53 13.68
C ASP A 80 4.65 -12.35 12.32
N VAL A 81 5.43 -12.00 11.30
CA VAL A 81 4.96 -11.79 9.93
C VAL A 81 5.73 -12.65 8.92
N SER A 82 5.22 -12.74 7.69
CA SER A 82 5.99 -13.41 6.62
C SER A 82 7.14 -12.55 6.13
N ALA A 83 8.28 -13.20 5.83
CA ALA A 83 9.43 -12.52 5.21
C ALA A 83 9.07 -11.81 3.90
N THR A 84 8.12 -12.33 3.13
CA THR A 84 7.59 -11.67 1.92
C THR A 84 6.91 -10.35 2.25
N ALA A 85 6.13 -10.26 3.33
CA ALA A 85 5.49 -9.02 3.74
C ALA A 85 6.50 -7.97 4.19
N VAL A 86 7.57 -8.38 4.88
CA VAL A 86 8.69 -7.49 5.23
C VAL A 86 9.38 -6.95 3.97
N ARG A 87 9.69 -7.82 2.98
CA ARG A 87 10.31 -7.37 1.72
C ARG A 87 9.42 -6.45 0.90
N ASP A 88 8.11 -6.74 0.86
CA ASP A 88 7.15 -5.87 0.17
C ASP A 88 7.02 -4.51 0.89
N ALA A 89 7.04 -4.48 2.22
CA ALA A 89 7.06 -3.24 3.00
C ALA A 89 8.31 -2.40 2.71
N MET A 90 9.51 -3.02 2.70
CA MET A 90 10.75 -2.32 2.35
C MET A 90 10.68 -1.69 0.96
N LYS A 91 10.25 -2.44 -0.05
CA LYS A 91 10.13 -1.96 -1.43
C LYS A 91 9.11 -0.85 -1.57
N PHE A 92 8.01 -0.93 -0.83
CA PHE A 92 7.00 0.12 -0.82
C PHE A 92 7.57 1.42 -0.24
N GLU A 93 8.22 1.37 0.92
CA GLU A 93 8.84 2.56 1.53
C GLU A 93 9.96 3.17 0.66
N GLU A 94 10.80 2.35 0.04
CA GLU A 94 11.81 2.81 -0.93
C GLU A 94 11.17 3.54 -2.12
N SER A 95 10.03 3.05 -2.61
CA SER A 95 9.28 3.71 -3.69
C SER A 95 8.71 5.07 -3.27
N LEU A 96 8.33 5.25 -2.00
CA LEU A 96 7.86 6.54 -1.48
C LEU A 96 9.01 7.54 -1.38
N GLN A 97 10.18 7.10 -0.92
CA GLN A 97 11.36 7.96 -0.81
C GLN A 97 11.87 8.44 -2.17
N SER A 98 11.79 7.60 -3.21
CA SER A 98 12.20 7.99 -4.57
C SER A 98 11.20 8.90 -5.29
N ALA A 99 9.98 9.05 -4.75
CA ALA A 99 8.95 9.92 -5.29
C ALA A 99 8.86 11.30 -4.59
N ALA A 100 9.60 11.50 -3.50
CA ALA A 100 9.66 12.74 -2.72
C ALA A 100 10.78 13.68 -3.21
#